data_AF-A0A251WG72-F1
#
_entry.id   AF-A0A251WG72-F1
#
_cell.length_a   1.000
_cell.length_b   1.000
_cell.length_c   1.000
_cell.angle_alpha   90.00
_cell.angle_beta   90.00
_cell.angle_gamma   90.00
#
_symmetry.space_group_name_H-M   'P 1'
#
loop_
_entity.id
_entity.type
_entity.pdbx_description
1 polymer ?
#
loop_
_entity_poly.entity_id
_entity_poly.type
_entity_poly.pdbx_seq_one_letter_code
_entity_poly.pdbx_strand_id
1 'polypeptide(L)' 'MYIEEYFEQVRRAIAYNTTLHHQKLNLSTFPHHKHEGREDNVITSNAPMFWDVLSEIQSQI' A
#
# COMPACT_ATOMS: atom_id res chain seq x y z
N MET A 1 -12.39 -13.00 -17.91
CA MET A 1 -11.12 -12.88 -17.17
C MET A 1 -10.94 -11.40 -16.81
N TYR A 2 -11.65 -10.94 -15.79
CA TYR A 2 -11.67 -9.54 -15.32
C TYR A 2 -12.16 -9.49 -13.86
N ILE A 3 -13.11 -10.38 -13.54
CA ILE A 3 -13.73 -10.48 -12.21
C ILE A 3 -12.75 -11.06 -11.16
N GLU A 4 -12.01 -12.12 -11.49
CA GLU A 4 -11.03 -12.73 -10.57
C GLU A 4 -9.88 -11.77 -10.24
N GLU A 5 -9.37 -11.03 -11.23
CA GLU A 5 -8.30 -10.06 -11.04
C GLU A 5 -8.76 -8.87 -10.19
N TYR A 6 -10.01 -8.41 -10.39
CA TYR A 6 -10.64 -7.40 -9.55
C TYR A 6 -10.79 -7.88 -8.09
N PHE A 7 -11.26 -9.11 -7.87
CA PHE A 7 -11.36 -9.67 -6.52
C PHE A 7 -9.99 -9.83 -5.84
N GLU A 8 -8.96 -10.18 -6.59
CA GLU A 8 -7.59 -10.22 -6.08
C GLU A 8 -7.07 -8.84 -5.66
N GLN A 9 -7.37 -7.79 -6.42
CA GLN A 9 -7.01 -6.42 -6.05
C GLN A 9 -7.74 -5.96 -4.79
N VAL A 10 -9.06 -6.24 -4.69
CA VAL A 10 -9.85 -5.95 -3.48
C VAL A 10 -9.33 -6.71 -2.26
N ARG A 11 -8.99 -8.00 -2.41
CA ARG A 11 -8.40 -8.81 -1.33
C ARG A 11 -7.08 -8.22 -0.84
N ARG A 12 -6.21 -7.75 -1.74
CA ARG A 12 -4.95 -7.07 -1.36
C ARG A 12 -5.19 -5.75 -0.64
N ALA A 13 -6.16 -4.96 -1.09
CA ALA A 13 -6.51 -3.71 -0.42
C ALA A 13 -7.04 -3.93 1.02
N ILE A 14 -7.88 -4.95 1.22
CA ILE A 14 -8.37 -5.34 2.56
C ILE A 14 -7.22 -5.84 3.44
N ALA A 15 -6.33 -6.67 2.90
CA ALA A 15 -5.17 -7.16 3.64
C ALA A 15 -4.27 -6.02 4.09
N TYR A 16 -3.97 -5.06 3.20
CA TYR A 16 -3.16 -3.87 3.52
C TYR A 16 -3.77 -3.06 4.68
N ASN A 17 -5.08 -2.87 4.68
CA ASN A 17 -5.76 -2.07 5.70
C ASN A 17 -5.98 -2.81 7.03
N THR A 18 -5.91 -4.15 7.04
CA THR A 18 -6.14 -4.99 8.23
C THR A 18 -4.87 -5.59 8.81
N THR A 19 -3.73 -5.52 8.11
CA THR A 19 -2.43 -5.91 8.66
C THR A 19 -1.99 -4.95 9.75
N LEU A 20 -1.49 -5.51 10.86
CA LEU A 20 -0.92 -4.74 11.96
C LEU A 20 0.23 -3.88 11.44
N HIS A 21 0.04 -2.56 11.48
CA HIS A 21 1.12 -1.62 11.18
C HIS A 21 2.28 -1.87 12.15
N HIS A 22 3.50 -1.97 11.62
CA HIS A 22 4.70 -2.38 12.35
C HIS A 22 5.20 -1.28 13.31
N GLN A 23 4.44 -1.01 14.38
CA GLN A 23 4.77 -0.01 15.42
C GLN A 23 6.18 -0.17 16.00
N LYS A 24 6.71 -1.40 16.00
CA LYS A 24 8.05 -1.74 16.49
C LYS A 24 9.19 -1.09 15.71
N LEU A 25 8.94 -0.57 14.51
CA LEU A 25 9.94 0.15 13.71
C LEU A 25 10.20 1.58 14.21
N ASN A 26 9.37 2.09 15.14
CA ASN A 26 9.49 3.43 15.74
C ASN A 26 9.70 4.56 14.71
N LEU A 27 9.03 4.46 13.56
CA LEU A 27 9.13 5.44 12.48
C LEU A 27 8.32 6.68 12.84
N SER A 28 8.88 7.87 12.62
CA SER A 28 8.17 9.15 12.80
C SER A 28 6.97 9.31 11.88
N THR A 29 6.90 8.49 10.83
CA THR A 29 5.88 8.47 9.78
C THR A 29 4.80 7.42 10.03
N PHE A 30 4.77 6.79 11.22
CA PHE A 30 3.75 5.82 11.59
C PHE A 30 2.33 6.42 11.53
N PRO A 31 1.30 5.70 11.05
CA PRO A 31 1.35 4.33 10.51
C PRO A 31 1.71 4.24 9.02
N HIS A 32 1.71 5.35 8.29
CA HIS A 32 1.77 5.37 6.84
C HIS A 32 3.15 5.80 6.33
N HIS A 33 3.90 4.83 5.83
CA HIS A 33 5.21 5.04 5.23
C HIS A 33 5.36 4.18 3.97
N LYS A 34 6.22 4.63 3.05
CA LYS A 34 6.64 3.87 1.87
C LYS A 34 8.15 3.68 1.93
N HIS A 35 8.61 2.54 1.42
CA HIS A 35 10.02 2.29 1.16
C HIS A 35 10.28 2.55 -0.32
N GLU A 36 11.13 3.51 -0.64
CA GLU A 36 11.44 3.87 -2.03
C GLU A 36 12.75 3.20 -2.47
N GLY A 37 12.64 2.12 -3.25
CA GLY A 37 13.77 1.42 -3.87
C GLY A 37 14.65 0.60 -2.92
N ARG A 38 14.65 0.88 -1.60
CA ARG A 38 15.41 0.15 -0.57
C ARG A 38 14.68 0.18 0.79
N GLU A 39 14.89 -0.83 1.63
CA GLU A 39 14.23 -0.97 2.93
C GLU A 39 14.60 0.13 3.94
N ASP A 40 15.77 0.72 3.84
CA ASP A 40 16.23 1.81 4.70
C ASP A 40 15.73 3.20 4.23
N ASN A 41 15.27 3.31 2.98
CA ASN A 41 14.77 4.57 2.43
C ASN A 41 13.28 4.77 2.71
N VAL A 42 12.98 5.16 3.94
CA VAL A 42 11.61 5.40 4.42
C VAL A 42 11.16 6.83 4.14
N ILE A 43 10.07 6.98 3.39
CA ILE A 43 9.41 8.26 3.14
C ILE A 43 8.03 8.29 3.78
N THR A 44 7.59 9.49 4.18
CA THR A 44 6.18 9.75 4.54
C THR A 44 5.30 9.43 3.35
N SER A 45 4.26 8.63 3.58
CA SER A 45 3.20 8.41 2.61
C SER A 45 1.88 8.66 3.29
N ASN A 46 0.92 9.28 2.60
CA ASN A 46 -0.46 9.20 3.07
C ASN A 46 -0.98 7.78 2.86
N ALA A 47 -2.01 7.39 3.61
CA ALA A 47 -2.80 6.23 3.23
C ALA A 47 -3.38 6.51 1.84
N PRO A 48 -3.03 5.71 0.80
CA PRO A 48 -3.60 5.93 -0.51
C PRO A 48 -5.10 5.64 -0.44
N MET A 49 -5.91 6.49 -1.06
CA MET A 49 -7.31 6.16 -1.29
C MET A 49 -7.37 5.00 -2.30
N PHE A 50 -8.44 4.22 -2.26
CA PHE A 50 -8.64 3.11 -3.21
C PHE A 50 -8.41 3.53 -4.67
N TRP A 51 -8.86 4.73 -5.04
CA TRP A 51 -8.67 5.30 -6.38
C TRP A 51 -7.21 5.58 -6.71
N ASP A 52 -6.41 6.04 -5.75
CA ASP A 52 -4.97 6.29 -5.94
C ASP A 52 -4.22 4.99 -6.24
N VAL A 53 -4.57 3.91 -5.52
CA VAL A 53 -4.01 2.58 -5.75
C VAL A 53 -4.35 2.06 -7.16
N LEU A 54 -5.60 2.24 -7.60
CA LEU A 54 -6.01 1.82 -8.94
C LEU A 54 -5.28 2.60 -10.04
N SER A 55 -5.09 3.91 -9.87
CA SER A 55 -4.34 4.73 -10.82
C SER A 55 -2.86 4.34 -10.87
N GLU A 56 -2.22 4.04 -9.74
CA GLU A 56 -0.82 3.58 -9.71
C GLU A 56 -0.65 2.27 -10.49
N ILE A 57 -1.54 1.29 -10.28
CA ILE A 57 -1.53 0.01 -11.00
C ILE A 57 -1.68 0.22 -12.51
N GLN A 58 -2.64 1.05 -12.94
CA GLN A 58 -2.84 1.35 -14.36
C GLN A 58 -1.63 2.01 -15.02
N SER A 59 -0.86 2.82 -14.28
CA SER A 59 0.33 3.51 -14.81
C SER A 59 1.56 2.62 -15.01
N GLN A 60 1.54 1.38 -14.50
CA GLN A 60 2.63 0.41 -14.61
C GLN A 60 2.39 -0.66 -15.69
N ILE A 61 1.29 -0.56 -16.43
CA ILE A 61 0.92 -1.41 -17.58
C ILE A 61 1.16 -0.63 -18.88
#